data_AF-A0A7V1MIS4-F1
#
_entry.id   AF-A0A7V1MIS4-F1
#
_cell.length_a   1.000
_cell.length_b   1.000
_cell.length_c   1.000
_cell.angle_alpha   90.00
_cell.angle_beta   90.00
_cell.angle_gamma   90.00
#
_symmetry.space_group_name_H-M   'P 1'
#
loop_
_entity.id
_entity.type
_entity.pdbx_description
1 polymer ?
#
loop_
_entity_poly.entity_id
_entity_poly.type
_entity_poly.pdbx_seq_one_letter_code
_entity_poly.pdbx_strand_id
1 'polypeptide(L)' 'MIEKGVKIAEPTGTLGVLLVGLGAVSTTFIAGVYAIRRGFGKPIGSLTQMGTIRLG' A
#
# COMPACT_ATOMS: atom_id res chain seq x y z
N MET A 1 -18.70 3.20 25.96
CA MET A 1 -18.25 2.02 25.19
C MET A 1 -18.24 2.42 23.72
N ILE A 2 -17.12 2.25 23.02
CA ILE A 2 -17.08 2.43 21.56
C ILE A 2 -17.88 1.28 20.96
N GLU A 3 -18.88 1.58 20.14
CA GLU A 3 -19.63 0.59 19.37
C GLU A 3 -18.65 -0.27 18.56
N LYS A 4 -18.61 -1.57 18.85
CA LYS A 4 -17.78 -2.50 18.09
C LYS A 4 -18.42 -2.74 16.73
N GLY A 5 -17.68 -2.37 15.68
CA GLY A 5 -17.92 -2.88 14.33
C GLY A 5 -18.53 -1.87 13.37
N VAL A 6 -17.73 -0.91 12.93
CA VAL A 6 -17.99 -0.27 11.63
C VAL A 6 -17.66 -1.31 10.55
N LYS A 7 -18.65 -1.68 9.74
CA LYS A 7 -18.44 -2.57 8.59
C LYS A 7 -17.62 -1.82 7.54
N ILE A 8 -16.33 -2.13 7.45
CA ILE A 8 -15.44 -1.57 6.44
C ILE A 8 -15.72 -2.28 5.12
N ALA A 9 -16.03 -1.53 4.07
CA ALA A 9 -16.23 -2.08 2.73
C ALA A 9 -14.87 -2.43 2.09
N GLU A 10 -14.85 -3.55 1.36
CA GLU A 10 -13.67 -3.95 0.57
C GLU A 10 -13.42 -2.94 -0.57
N PRO A 11 -12.15 -2.61 -0.88
CA PRO A 11 -11.82 -1.76 -2.01
C PRO A 11 -12.13 -2.50 -3.33
N THR A 12 -12.71 -1.79 -4.30
CA THR A 12 -13.00 -2.31 -5.64
C THR A 12 -12.37 -1.43 -6.72
N GLY A 13 -12.00 -2.02 -7.86
CA GLY A 13 -11.42 -1.29 -9.00
C GLY A 13 -9.94 -0.91 -8.84
N THR A 14 -9.51 0.10 -9.60
CA THR A 14 -8.12 0.60 -9.61
C THR A 14 -7.99 1.89 -8.80
N LEU A 15 -6.94 2.00 -7.98
CA LEU A 15 -6.59 3.22 -7.27
C LEU A 15 -5.69 4.12 -8.14
N GLY A 16 -6.14 5.34 -8.42
CA GLY A 16 -5.31 6.37 -9.04
C GLY A 16 -4.39 7.02 -8.01
N VAL A 17 -3.10 7.15 -8.32
CA VAL A 17 -2.10 7.85 -7.51
C VAL A 17 -1.45 8.94 -8.36
N LEU A 18 -1.75 10.20 -8.05
CA LEU A 18 -1.16 11.34 -8.75
C LEU A 18 0.11 11.80 -8.02
N LEU A 19 1.25 11.74 -8.71
CA LEU A 19 2.54 12.18 -8.19
C LEU A 19 2.90 13.53 -8.81
N VAL A 20 3.22 14.52 -7.97
CA VAL A 20 3.71 15.82 -8.43
C VAL A 20 5.21 15.70 -8.69
N GLY A 21 5.59 15.68 -9.97
CA GLY A 21 6.97 15.54 -10.42
C GLY A 21 7.45 14.09 -10.53
N LEU A 22 8.46 13.89 -11.39
CA LEU A 22 9.02 12.57 -11.75
C LEU A 22 10.50 12.46 -11.35
N GLY A 23 10.79 12.73 -10.08
CA GLY A 23 12.14 12.60 -9.51
C GLY A 23 12.48 11.19 -9.02
N ALA A 24 13.58 11.06 -8.28
CA ALA A 24 14.08 9.79 -7.76
C ALA A 24 13.05 9.02 -6.90
N VAL A 25 12.26 9.73 -6.09
CA VAL A 25 11.24 9.10 -5.23
C VAL A 25 10.05 8.60 -6.06
N SER A 26 9.50 9.45 -6.94
CA SER A 26 8.35 9.08 -7.77
C SER A 26 8.66 7.89 -8.68
N THR A 27 9.84 7.88 -9.31
CA THR A 27 10.24 6.82 -10.24
C THR A 27 10.53 5.50 -9.52
N THR A 28 11.18 5.54 -8.34
CA THR A 28 11.41 4.33 -7.53
C THR A 28 10.11 3.79 -6.94
N PHE A 29 9.17 4.65 -6.54
CA PHE A 29 7.82 4.23 -6.16
C PHE A 29 7.13 3.47 -7.30
N ILE A 30 7.10 4.04 -8.51
CA ILE A 30 6.48 3.42 -9.69
C ILE A 30 7.15 2.07 -10.00
N ALA A 31 8.48 2.04 -10.09
CA ALA A 31 9.24 0.83 -10.39
C ALA A 31 9.03 -0.26 -9.33
N GLY A 32 9.08 0.11 -8.05
CA GLY A 32 8.84 -0.81 -6.93
C GLY A 32 7.44 -1.42 -6.96
N VAL A 33 6.40 -0.61 -7.19
CA VAL A 33 5.02 -1.09 -7.32
C VAL A 33 4.90 -2.10 -8.46
N TYR A 34 5.48 -1.83 -9.63
CA TYR A 34 5.43 -2.78 -10.75
C TYR A 34 6.26 -4.04 -10.50
N ALA A 35 7.42 -3.94 -9.83
CA ALA A 35 8.24 -5.09 -9.46
C ALA A 35 7.47 -6.04 -8.52
N ILE A 36 6.81 -5.48 -7.49
CA ILE A 36 5.98 -6.25 -6.55
C ILE A 36 4.77 -6.86 -7.27
N ARG A 37 4.05 -6.07 -8.09
CA ARG A 37 2.89 -6.53 -8.85
C ARG A 37 3.21 -7.68 -9.80
N ARG A 38 4.43 -7.72 -10.35
CA ARG A 38 4.89 -8.79 -11.25
C ARG A 38 5.61 -9.94 -10.53
N GLY A 39 5.70 -9.91 -9.20
CA GLY A 39 6.35 -10.97 -8.41
C GLY A 39 7.89 -10.94 -8.43
N PHE A 40 8.50 -9.84 -8.84
CA PHE A 40 9.97 -9.70 -8.89
C PHE A 40 10.60 -9.26 -7.56
N GLY A 41 9.80 -8.94 -6.55
CA GLY A 41 10.30 -8.52 -5.25
C GLY A 41 9.23 -8.47 -4.17
N LYS A 42 9.68 -8.28 -2.93
CA LYS A 42 8.81 -8.10 -1.76
C LYS A 42 8.70 -6.60 -1.40
N PRO A 43 7.60 -6.13 -0.79
CA PRO A 43 7.41 -4.74 -0.39
C PRO A 43 8.23 -4.36 0.86
N ILE A 44 9.53 -4.63 0.86
CA ILE A 44 10.41 -4.43 2.02
C ILE A 44 10.37 -2.96 2.48
N GLY A 45 10.18 -2.77 3.78
CA GLY A 45 10.05 -1.45 4.41
C GLY A 45 8.63 -0.86 4.37
N SER A 46 7.67 -1.48 3.68
CA SER A 46 6.27 -1.03 3.69
C SER A 46 5.57 -1.44 4.98
N LEU A 47 5.28 -0.47 5.85
CA LEU A 47 4.57 -0.71 7.11
C LEU A 47 3.16 -1.25 6.88
N THR A 48 2.43 -0.75 5.89
CA THR A 48 1.06 -1.20 5.63
C THR A 48 0.98 -2.61 5.06
N GLN A 49 2.04 -3.08 4.38
CA GLN A 49 2.06 -4.42 3.76
C GLN A 49 2.78 -5.47 4.60
N MET A 50 3.74 -5.08 5.44
CA MET A 50 4.57 -6.01 6.22
C MET A 50 4.50 -5.80 7.73
N GLY A 51 3.91 -4.70 8.18
CA GLY A 51 3.75 -4.41 9.61
C GLY A 51 2.71 -5.30 10.25
N THR A 52 2.98 -5.70 11.49
CA THR A 52 2.01 -6.41 12.34
C THR A 52 1.55 -5.50 13.46
N ILE A 53 0.24 -5.50 13.74
CA ILE A 53 -0.31 -4.84 14.93
C ILE A 53 -0.74 -5.89 15.96
N ARG A 54 -0.42 -5.64 17.23
CA ARG A 54 -0.92 -6.46 18.32
C ARG A 54 -2.35 -6.05 18.63
N LEU A 55 -3.28 -6.99 18.48
CA LEU A 55 -4.70 -6.77 18.77
C LEU A 55 -5.07 -7.01 20.25
N GLY A 56 -4.13 -7.59 21.01
CA GLY A 56 -4.24 -8.05 22.40
C GLY A 56 -3.18 -9.10 22.65
#